data_AF-G4Z1Y5-F1
#
_entry.id   AF-G4Z1Y5-F1
#
_cell.length_a   1.000
_cell.length_b   1.000
_cell.length_c   1.000
_cell.angle_alpha   90.00
_cell.angle_beta   90.00
_cell.angle_gamma   90.00
#
_symmetry.space_group_name_H-M   'P 1'
#
loop_
_entity.id
_entity.type
_entity.pdbx_description
1 polymer ?
#
loop_
_entity_poly.entity_id
_entity_poly.type
_entity_poly.pdbx_seq_one_letter_code
_entity_poly.pdbx_strand_id
1 'polypeptide(L)'
;MTIELYFGKYKGQSIEDVFKNDPGYCRWIHNQPSLNISEEMKIFLHSRFLNNDNSYMMTWGKYRGKSLQQISKLDPGYLDWLRKSQFVIDKCPKLLKELT
;
A
#
# COMPACT_ATOMS: atom_id res chain seq x y z
N MET A 1 -12.45 1.43 -20.49
CA MET A 1 -12.45 0.00 -20.14
C MET A 1 -12.18 -0.10 -18.65
N THR A 2 -13.06 -0.76 -17.90
CA THR A 2 -12.90 -0.97 -16.47
C THR A 2 -12.17 -2.29 -16.24
N ILE A 3 -11.06 -2.26 -15.51
CA ILE A 3 -10.29 -3.47 -15.19
C ILE A 3 -10.94 -4.11 -13.96
N GLU A 4 -11.73 -5.16 -14.15
CA GLU A 4 -12.44 -5.84 -13.06
C GLU A 4 -11.62 -6.95 -12.41
N LEU A 5 -11.74 -7.07 -11.08
CA LEU A 5 -11.17 -8.19 -10.33
C LEU A 5 -12.07 -9.42 -10.43
N TYR A 6 -11.53 -10.54 -10.87
CA TYR A 6 -12.24 -11.83 -10.91
C TYR A 6 -11.99 -12.73 -9.69
N PHE A 7 -11.22 -12.25 -8.70
CA PHE A 7 -10.82 -13.03 -7.53
C PHE A 7 -10.77 -12.20 -6.24
N GLY A 8 -10.68 -12.91 -5.11
CA GLY A 8 -10.43 -12.35 -3.79
C GLY A 8 -11.57 -11.48 -3.24
N LYS A 9 -11.24 -10.63 -2.25
CA LYS A 9 -12.20 -9.87 -1.43
C LYS A 9 -13.09 -8.92 -2.25
N TYR A 10 -12.57 -8.37 -3.34
CA TYR A 10 -13.22 -7.35 -4.15
C TYR A 10 -13.63 -7.88 -5.53
N LYS A 11 -13.96 -9.17 -5.64
CA LYS A 11 -14.43 -9.79 -6.89
C LYS A 11 -15.64 -9.04 -7.45
N GLY A 12 -15.60 -8.75 -8.76
CA GLY A 12 -16.62 -7.99 -9.49
C GLY A 12 -16.50 -6.46 -9.37
N GLN A 13 -15.50 -5.95 -8.66
CA GLN A 13 -15.24 -4.51 -8.57
C GLN A 13 -14.08 -4.11 -9.50
N SER A 14 -14.09 -2.83 -9.92
CA SER A 14 -13.00 -2.26 -10.69
C SER A 14 -11.75 -2.08 -9.81
N ILE A 15 -10.56 -2.34 -10.36
CA ILE A 15 -9.29 -2.13 -9.64
C ILE A 15 -9.11 -0.66 -9.24
N GLU A 16 -9.72 0.25 -9.97
CA GLU A 16 -9.68 1.69 -9.73
C GLU A 16 -10.47 2.07 -8.47
N ASP A 17 -11.67 1.51 -8.30
CA ASP A 17 -12.47 1.73 -7.10
C ASP A 17 -11.87 1.02 -5.89
N VAL A 18 -11.31 -0.17 -6.10
CA VAL A 18 -10.56 -0.86 -5.04
C VAL A 18 -9.33 -0.07 -4.64
N PHE A 19 -8.61 0.57 -5.58
CA PHE A 19 -7.49 1.43 -5.24
C PHE A 19 -7.90 2.66 -4.42
N LYS A 20 -9.05 3.27 -4.71
CA LYS A 20 -9.58 4.40 -3.92
C LYS A 20 -9.97 3.98 -2.51
N ASN A 21 -10.62 2.82 -2.39
CA ASN A 21 -11.15 2.32 -1.12
C ASN A 21 -10.06 1.64 -0.26
N ASP A 22 -9.31 0.73 -0.85
CA ASP A 22 -8.29 -0.11 -0.22
C ASP A 22 -7.02 -0.24 -1.10
N PRO A 23 -6.17 0.82 -1.13
CA PRO A 23 -4.91 0.77 -1.85
C PRO A 23 -3.94 -0.29 -1.28
N GLY A 24 -4.13 -0.71 -0.03
CA GLY A 24 -3.34 -1.78 0.59
C GLY A 24 -3.60 -3.13 -0.07
N TYR A 25 -4.85 -3.43 -0.40
CA TYR A 25 -5.20 -4.64 -1.16
C TYR A 25 -4.63 -4.62 -2.59
N CYS A 26 -4.69 -3.48 -3.29
CA CYS A 26 -4.06 -3.33 -4.61
C CYS A 26 -2.55 -3.57 -4.57
N ARG A 27 -1.88 -3.12 -3.52
CA ARG A 27 -0.46 -3.41 -3.29
C ARG A 27 -0.21 -4.88 -3.01
N TRP A 28 -1.07 -5.51 -2.20
CA TRP A 28 -0.96 -6.95 -1.98
C TRP A 28 -1.03 -7.69 -3.32
N ILE A 29 -1.98 -7.35 -4.20
CA ILE A 29 -2.05 -7.91 -5.56
C ILE A 29 -0.73 -7.67 -6.32
N HIS A 30 -0.22 -6.44 -6.33
CA HIS A 30 1.01 -6.08 -7.03
C HIS A 30 2.24 -6.89 -6.56
N ASN A 31 2.29 -7.23 -5.26
CA ASN A 31 3.37 -8.00 -4.65
C ASN A 31 3.19 -9.53 -4.74
N GLN A 32 2.17 -10.03 -5.44
CA GLN A 32 1.94 -11.46 -5.61
C GLN A 32 2.24 -11.89 -7.05
N PRO A 33 3.48 -12.33 -7.36
CA PRO A 33 3.86 -12.74 -8.71
C PRO A 33 3.13 -14.00 -9.20
N SER A 34 2.55 -14.78 -8.28
CA SER A 34 1.77 -15.98 -8.59
C SER A 34 0.31 -15.69 -8.98
N LEU A 35 -0.18 -14.46 -8.77
CA LEU A 35 -1.51 -14.09 -9.23
C LEU A 35 -1.50 -13.93 -10.74
N ASN A 36 -2.29 -14.76 -11.42
CA ASN A 36 -2.62 -14.51 -12.81
C ASN A 36 -3.54 -13.27 -12.82
N ILE A 37 -3.02 -12.11 -13.23
CA ILE A 37 -3.74 -10.85 -13.45
C ILE A 37 -3.43 -10.32 -14.85
N SER A 38 -4.38 -9.60 -15.46
CA SER A 38 -4.19 -9.04 -16.80
C SER A 38 -3.01 -8.06 -16.84
N GLU A 39 -2.38 -7.94 -18.01
CA GLU A 39 -1.24 -7.04 -18.20
C GLU A 39 -1.63 -5.58 -17.95
N GLU A 40 -2.83 -5.18 -18.36
CA GLU A 40 -3.40 -3.86 -18.05
C GLU A 40 -3.48 -3.60 -16.54
N MET A 41 -3.89 -4.60 -15.75
CA MET A 41 -3.93 -4.48 -14.29
C MET A 41 -2.52 -4.32 -13.72
N LYS A 42 -1.55 -5.08 -14.22
CA LYS A 42 -0.14 -4.93 -13.80
C LYS A 42 0.37 -3.53 -14.11
N ILE A 43 0.14 -3.02 -15.32
CA ILE A 43 0.55 -1.67 -15.73
C ILE A 43 -0.14 -0.63 -14.84
N PHE A 44 -1.44 -0.77 -14.58
CA PHE A 44 -2.18 0.12 -13.68
C PHE A 44 -1.56 0.13 -12.28
N LEU A 45 -1.38 -1.04 -11.66
CA LEU A 45 -0.81 -1.16 -10.33
C LEU A 45 0.64 -0.64 -10.29
N HIS A 46 1.45 -1.01 -11.27
CA HIS A 46 2.82 -0.54 -11.39
C HIS A 46 2.87 0.98 -11.56
N SER A 47 1.96 1.59 -12.34
CA SER A 47 1.88 3.05 -12.48
C SER A 47 1.52 3.77 -11.18
N ARG A 48 0.65 3.17 -10.35
CA ARG A 48 0.25 3.70 -9.05
C ARG A 48 1.31 3.49 -7.98
N PHE A 49 2.13 2.46 -8.15
CA PHE A 49 3.22 2.08 -7.26
C PHE A 49 4.60 2.29 -7.89
N LEU A 50 4.73 3.18 -8.88
CA LEU A 50 5.96 3.44 -9.67
C LEU A 50 7.17 3.82 -8.80
N ASN A 51 6.91 4.34 -7.60
CA ASN A 51 7.92 4.69 -6.60
C ASN A 51 7.93 3.72 -5.40
N ASN A 52 7.51 2.46 -5.60
CA ASN A 52 7.56 1.45 -4.56
C ASN A 52 9.02 1.06 -4.34
N ASP A 53 9.64 1.77 -3.42
CA ASP A 53 10.90 1.42 -2.76
C ASP A 53 10.85 0.10 -1.96
N ASN A 54 9.78 -0.68 -2.14
CA ASN A 54 9.41 -1.88 -1.41
C ASN A 54 9.30 -1.70 0.11
N SER A 55 9.39 -0.46 0.61
CA SER A 55 9.18 -0.15 2.01
C SER A 55 7.69 -0.08 2.33
N TYR A 56 7.39 -0.21 3.61
CA TYR A 56 6.04 -0.20 4.13
C TYR A 56 5.27 1.06 3.66
N MET A 57 4.04 0.89 3.16
CA MET A 57 3.17 2.01 2.81
C MET A 57 2.14 2.23 3.89
N MET A 58 2.00 3.48 4.27
CA MET A 58 0.97 3.90 5.19
C MET A 58 -0.40 3.69 4.55
N THR A 59 -1.23 2.85 5.16
CA THR A 59 -2.62 2.63 4.74
C THR A 59 -3.60 3.58 5.43
N TRP A 60 -3.10 4.36 6.40
CA TRP A 60 -3.85 5.30 7.24
C TRP A 60 -2.99 6.52 7.61
N GLY A 61 -3.60 7.52 8.26
CA GLY A 61 -2.92 8.70 8.78
C GLY A 61 -2.56 9.76 7.74
N LYS A 62 -1.80 10.79 8.17
CA LYS A 62 -1.41 11.97 7.37
C LYS A 62 -0.77 11.61 6.02
N TYR A 63 0.01 10.54 6.00
CA TYR A 63 0.77 10.10 4.82
C TYR A 63 0.19 8.84 4.16
N ARG A 64 -1.12 8.61 4.27
CA ARG A 64 -1.80 7.50 3.58
C ARG A 64 -1.44 7.46 2.09
N GLY A 65 -1.04 6.28 1.61
CA GLY A 65 -0.59 6.05 0.24
C GLY A 65 0.89 6.41 -0.02
N LYS A 66 1.64 6.87 0.98
CA LYS A 66 3.10 7.05 0.86
C LYS A 66 3.87 5.94 1.56
N SER A 67 5.05 5.62 1.04
CA SER A 67 5.98 4.66 1.63
C SER A 67 6.82 5.26 2.76
N LEU A 68 7.42 4.43 3.61
CA LEU A 68 8.28 4.90 4.69
C LEU A 68 9.51 5.65 4.17
N GLN A 69 10.14 5.25 3.05
CA GLN A 69 11.25 6.07 2.55
C GLN A 69 10.78 7.40 1.95
N GLN A 70 9.61 7.44 1.30
CA GLN A 70 9.03 8.70 0.85
C GLN A 70 8.78 9.63 2.05
N ILE A 71 8.23 9.09 3.14
CA ILE A 71 8.02 9.85 4.38
C ILE A 71 9.37 10.25 4.99
N SER A 72 10.37 9.37 5.03
CA SER A 72 11.71 9.69 5.53
C SER A 72 12.35 10.87 4.80
N LYS A 73 12.07 11.03 3.50
CA LYS A 73 12.57 12.15 2.69
C LYS A 73 11.77 13.43 2.86
N LEU A 74 10.46 13.32 3.11
CA LEU A 74 9.54 14.46 3.23
C LEU A 74 9.45 15.01 4.66
N ASP A 75 9.40 14.13 5.65
CA ASP A 75 9.20 14.41 7.07
C ASP A 75 9.78 13.26 7.92
N PRO A 76 11.12 13.23 8.12
CA PRO A 76 11.75 12.19 8.93
C PRO A 76 11.26 12.20 10.38
N GLY A 77 10.88 13.37 10.93
CA GLY A 77 10.35 13.49 12.28
C GLY A 77 9.03 12.75 12.48
N TYR A 78 8.23 12.57 11.42
CA TYR A 78 7.03 11.74 11.47
C TYR A 78 7.36 10.26 11.74
N LEU A 79 8.49 9.74 11.27
CA LEU A 79 8.91 8.36 11.55
C LEU A 79 9.27 8.18 13.02
N ASP A 80 9.93 9.16 13.63
CA ASP A 80 10.21 9.16 15.06
C ASP A 80 8.93 9.24 15.91
N TRP A 81 7.95 10.02 15.46
CA TRP A 81 6.63 10.05 16.08
C TRP A 81 5.93 8.69 15.98
N LEU A 82 5.97 8.03 14.82
CA LEU A 82 5.37 6.70 14.64
C LEU A 82 5.98 5.67 15.60
N ARG A 83 7.30 5.68 15.78
CA ARG A 83 8.00 4.77 16.72
C ARG A 83 7.54 4.92 18.17
N LYS A 84 7.15 6.12 18.58
CA LYS A 84 6.71 6.44 19.95
C LYS A 84 5.18 6.38 20.11
N SER A 85 4.44 6.21 19.03
CA SER A 85 2.98 6.22 19.06
C SER A 85 2.45 4.92 19.66
N GLN A 86 1.72 5.03 20.77
CA GLN A 86 1.11 3.89 21.45
C GLN A 86 0.20 3.06 20.52
N PHE A 87 -0.52 3.75 19.62
CA PHE A 87 -1.35 3.09 18.60
C PHE A 87 -0.50 2.21 17.67
N VAL A 88 0.65 2.69 17.22
CA VAL A 88 1.54 1.94 16.32
C VAL A 88 2.14 0.74 17.04
N ILE A 89 2.59 0.95 18.28
CA ILE A 89 3.19 -0.09 19.13
C ILE A 89 2.18 -1.22 19.38
N ASP A 90 0.94 -0.89 19.74
CA ASP A 90 -0.04 -1.88 20.16
C ASP A 90 -0.83 -2.51 19.00
N LYS A 91 -1.09 -1.75 17.92
CA LYS A 91 -2.01 -2.16 16.85
C LYS A 91 -1.34 -2.43 15.51
N CYS A 92 -0.12 -1.95 15.30
CA CYS A 92 0.57 -2.05 14.01
C CYS A 92 1.94 -2.75 14.11
N PRO A 93 2.00 -4.02 14.56
CA PRO A 93 3.27 -4.72 14.78
C PRO A 93 4.12 -4.86 13.51
N LYS A 94 3.48 -4.99 12.34
CA LYS A 94 4.17 -5.02 11.05
C LYS A 94 4.85 -3.69 10.74
N LEU A 95 4.17 -2.56 10.97
CA LEU A 95 4.75 -1.23 10.76
C LEU A 95 5.91 -0.99 11.73
N LEU A 96 5.76 -1.37 13.00
CA LEU A 96 6.80 -1.19 14.02
C LEU A 96 8.09 -1.92 13.62
N LYS A 97 7.99 -3.15 13.10
CA LYS A 97 9.14 -3.93 12.62
C LYS A 97 9.89 -3.23 11.48
N GLU A 98 9.17 -2.51 10.62
CA GLU A 98 9.75 -1.78 9.47
C GLU A 98 10.34 -0.41 9.87
N LEU A 99 10.02 0.09 11.06
CA LEU A 99 10.55 1.33 11.62
C LEU A 99 11.81 1.11 12.48
N THR A 100 12.17 -0.14 12.78
CA THR A 100 13.27 -0.51 13.68
C THR A 100 14.62 -0.45 12.97
#